data_AF-A0A353BGZ4-F1
#
_entry.id   AF-A0A353BGZ4-F1
#
_cell.length_a   1.000
_cell.length_b   1.000
_cell.length_c   1.000
_cell.angle_alpha   90.00
_cell.angle_beta   90.00
_cell.angle_gamma   90.00
#
_symmetry.space_group_name_H-M   'P 1'
#
loop_
_entity.id
_entity.type
_entity.pdbx_description
1 polymer ?
#
loop_
_entity_poly.entity_id
_entity_poly.type
_entity_poly.pdbx_seq_one_letter_code
_entity_poly.pdbx_strand_id
1 'polypeptide(L)'
;MIELMRKELDREDRPGIKAQRARELLQVMTLKIISDLGYCRHIAFQGGTALRLLYDLRRFSEDLDFSLVGRTGFDPRAMLERVGERTREWGLGVETKPGREKAVFGAWLRYPGLPKSLGLSPLAGQKLSIKLEVDLNPPRGGEVETSLISREFTFPVATFTLPSLFATKLHACFYRRFLKGRDFYDLAWYVGRRVRPNYTLLNNAIKQTQGRSPGID
;
A
#
# COMPACT_ATOMS: atom_id res chain seq x y z
N MET A 1 12.39 -13.83 -12.85
CA MET A 1 11.59 -13.28 -11.71
C MET A 1 10.98 -14.36 -10.83
N ILE A 2 10.23 -15.32 -11.38
CA ILE A 2 9.65 -16.43 -10.59
C ILE A 2 10.72 -17.19 -9.79
N GLU A 3 11.90 -17.44 -10.36
CA GLU A 3 13.03 -18.08 -9.67
C GLU A 3 13.55 -17.25 -8.49
N LEU A 4 13.66 -15.92 -8.64
CA LEU A 4 14.04 -15.02 -7.56
C LEU A 4 13.03 -15.11 -6.41
N MET A 5 11.73 -15.09 -6.74
CA MET A 5 10.68 -15.24 -5.73
C MET A 5 10.76 -16.59 -5.03
N ARG A 6 10.97 -17.70 -5.75
CA ARG A 6 11.16 -19.04 -5.14
C ARG A 6 12.31 -19.02 -4.14
N LYS A 7 13.48 -18.51 -4.54
CA LYS A 7 14.66 -18.43 -3.69
C LYS A 7 14.42 -17.64 -2.40
N GLU A 8 13.67 -16.54 -2.46
CA GLU A 8 13.33 -15.77 -1.25
C GLU A 8 12.30 -16.50 -0.37
N LEU A 9 11.38 -17.27 -0.96
CA LEU A 9 10.34 -18.02 -0.24
C LEU A 9 10.84 -19.33 0.38
N ASP A 10 11.93 -19.90 -0.12
CA ASP A 10 12.52 -21.13 0.42
C ASP A 10 13.10 -20.96 1.83
N ARG A 11 13.23 -19.72 2.33
CA ARG A 11 13.72 -19.42 3.68
C ARG A 11 12.69 -19.61 4.81
N GLU A 12 11.43 -19.93 4.50
CA GLU A 12 10.34 -19.96 5.49
C GLU A 12 9.43 -21.15 5.27
N ASP A 13 9.43 -22.19 6.10
CA ASP A 13 8.67 -23.41 5.79
C ASP A 13 7.16 -23.33 6.05
N ARG A 14 6.67 -22.32 6.79
CA ARG A 14 5.24 -22.25 7.15
C ARG A 14 4.41 -21.77 5.96
N PRO A 15 3.46 -22.57 5.43
CA PRO A 15 2.73 -22.25 4.20
C PRO A 15 1.99 -20.90 4.25
N GLY A 16 1.35 -20.59 5.38
CA GLY A 16 0.65 -19.33 5.56
C GLY A 16 1.58 -18.10 5.52
N ILE A 17 2.81 -18.24 6.03
CA ILE A 17 3.80 -17.16 6.01
C ILE A 17 4.45 -17.05 4.63
N LYS A 18 4.74 -18.18 3.95
CA LYS A 18 5.20 -18.17 2.56
C LYS A 18 4.23 -17.39 1.66
N ALA A 19 2.92 -17.64 1.78
CA ALA A 19 1.93 -16.94 0.98
C ALA A 19 1.92 -15.42 1.23
N GLN A 20 2.08 -14.99 2.48
CA GLN A 20 2.14 -13.56 2.80
C GLN A 20 3.47 -12.91 2.40
N ARG A 21 4.59 -13.65 2.45
CA ARG A 21 5.87 -13.19 1.89
C ARG A 21 5.81 -13.05 0.38
N ALA A 22 5.16 -13.98 -0.32
CA ALA A 22 4.97 -13.87 -1.77
C ALA A 22 4.16 -12.61 -2.13
N ARG A 23 3.14 -12.29 -1.31
CA ARG A 23 2.37 -11.06 -1.43
C ARG A 23 3.22 -9.82 -1.18
N GLU A 24 4.03 -9.81 -0.12
CA GLU A 24 4.93 -8.71 0.21
C GLU A 24 5.96 -8.46 -0.91
N LEU A 25 6.54 -9.52 -1.48
CA LEU A 25 7.42 -9.42 -2.65
C LEU A 25 6.72 -8.74 -3.83
N LEU A 26 5.48 -9.14 -4.16
CA LEU A 26 4.71 -8.51 -5.22
C LEU A 26 4.36 -7.05 -4.92
N GLN A 27 4.14 -6.69 -3.66
CA GLN A 27 3.94 -5.30 -3.23
C GLN A 27 5.21 -4.47 -3.45
N VAL A 28 6.38 -4.98 -3.02
CA VAL A 28 7.68 -4.31 -3.22
C VAL A 28 7.97 -4.14 -4.71
N MET A 29 7.73 -5.17 -5.52
CA MET A 29 7.89 -5.11 -6.98
C MET A 29 6.95 -4.08 -7.62
N THR A 30 5.68 -4.04 -7.20
CA THR A 30 4.71 -3.07 -7.70
C THR A 30 5.15 -1.64 -7.35
N LEU A 31 5.62 -1.40 -6.12
CA LEU A 31 6.15 -0.10 -5.69
C LEU A 31 7.41 0.29 -6.47
N LYS A 32 8.31 -0.65 -6.76
CA LYS A 32 9.50 -0.42 -7.60
C LYS A 32 9.11 0.03 -8.99
N ILE A 33 8.15 -0.65 -9.61
CA ILE A 33 7.64 -0.29 -10.95
C ILE A 33 6.99 1.09 -10.94
N ILE A 34 6.16 1.41 -9.94
CA ILE A 34 5.54 2.74 -9.77
C ILE A 34 6.63 3.83 -9.66
N SER A 35 7.68 3.58 -8.89
CA SER A 35 8.83 4.47 -8.72
C SER A 35 9.58 4.69 -10.04
N ASP A 36 9.93 3.61 -10.75
CA ASP A 36 10.66 3.66 -12.03
C ASP A 36 9.89 4.36 -13.15
N LEU A 37 8.56 4.26 -13.12
CA LEU A 37 7.67 4.96 -14.05
C LEU A 37 7.45 6.43 -13.67
N GLY A 38 8.01 6.90 -12.55
CA GLY A 38 7.96 8.29 -12.12
C GLY A 38 6.63 8.72 -11.49
N TYR A 39 5.76 7.78 -11.12
CA TYR A 39 4.45 8.10 -10.55
C TYR A 39 4.52 8.63 -9.11
N CYS A 40 5.63 8.42 -8.38
CA CYS A 40 5.81 8.94 -7.03
C CYS A 40 5.76 10.48 -6.93
N ARG A 41 5.88 11.22 -8.05
CA ARG A 41 5.66 12.69 -8.05
C ARG A 41 4.18 13.08 -7.90
N HIS A 42 3.27 12.17 -8.20
CA HIS A 42 1.83 12.40 -8.22
C HIS A 42 1.13 11.81 -7.00
N ILE A 43 1.65 10.70 -6.47
CA ILE A 43 1.05 9.95 -5.37
C ILE A 43 2.05 9.69 -4.25
N ALA A 44 1.58 9.77 -3.00
CA ALA A 44 2.33 9.39 -1.81
C ALA A 44 1.81 8.06 -1.23
N PHE A 45 2.73 7.15 -0.96
CA PHE A 45 2.47 5.85 -0.33
C PHE A 45 2.07 6.03 1.14
N GLN A 46 1.03 5.31 1.55
CA GLN A 46 0.48 5.38 2.91
C GLN A 46 -0.07 4.02 3.39
N GLY A 47 -0.73 4.03 4.55
CA GLY A 47 -1.43 2.86 5.09
C GLY A 47 -0.53 1.88 5.84
N GLY A 48 -1.05 0.68 6.09
CA GLY A 48 -0.35 -0.33 6.90
C GLY A 48 0.87 -0.93 6.21
N THR A 49 0.87 -0.96 4.88
CA THR A 49 2.00 -1.48 4.10
C THR A 49 3.17 -0.51 4.11
N ALA A 50 2.92 0.81 4.15
CA ALA A 50 3.96 1.81 4.38
C ALA A 50 4.65 1.58 5.74
N LEU A 51 3.86 1.37 6.81
CA LEU A 51 4.42 1.02 8.13
C LEU A 51 5.26 -0.27 8.11
N ARG A 52 4.80 -1.28 7.36
CA ARG A 52 5.51 -2.56 7.23
C ARG A 52 6.84 -2.43 6.50
N LEU A 53 6.88 -1.70 5.39
CA LEU A 53 8.05 -1.63 4.52
C LEU A 53 9.06 -0.55 4.93
N LEU A 54 8.60 0.54 5.55
CA LEU A 54 9.45 1.69 5.90
C LEU A 54 9.83 1.73 7.39
N TYR A 55 9.02 1.12 8.26
CA TYR A 55 9.18 1.25 9.72
C TYR A 55 9.16 -0.11 10.47
N ASP A 56 9.28 -1.21 9.72
CA ASP A 56 9.36 -2.59 10.21
C ASP A 56 8.22 -3.00 11.14
N LEU A 57 6.99 -2.57 10.84
CA LEU A 57 5.80 -3.05 11.54
C LEU A 57 5.75 -4.59 11.51
N ARG A 58 5.58 -5.23 12.68
CA ARG A 58 5.70 -6.70 12.84
C ARG A 58 4.42 -7.47 12.53
N ARG A 59 3.67 -7.04 11.51
CA ARG A 59 2.55 -7.78 10.92
C ARG A 59 2.49 -7.58 9.42
N PHE A 60 1.96 -8.56 8.69
CA PHE A 60 1.71 -8.41 7.26
C PHE A 60 0.60 -7.40 6.98
N SER A 61 0.59 -6.86 5.76
CA SER A 61 -0.41 -5.97 5.21
C SER A 61 -0.68 -6.37 3.76
N GLU A 62 -1.91 -6.21 3.27
CA GLU A 62 -2.35 -6.82 2.01
C GLU A 62 -2.51 -5.82 0.86
N ASP A 63 -2.84 -4.57 1.18
CA ASP A 63 -3.21 -3.53 0.23
C ASP A 63 -2.04 -2.55 -0.01
N LEU A 64 -1.99 -1.92 -1.18
CA LEU A 64 -1.14 -0.75 -1.45
C LEU A 64 -2.01 0.50 -1.50
N ASP A 65 -1.89 1.35 -0.48
CA ASP A 65 -2.68 2.56 -0.34
C ASP A 65 -1.85 3.79 -0.71
N PHE A 66 -2.42 4.68 -1.50
CA PHE A 66 -1.79 5.92 -1.94
C PHE A 66 -2.70 7.13 -1.74
N SER A 67 -2.11 8.30 -1.60
CA SER A 67 -2.79 9.60 -1.57
C SER A 67 -2.34 10.44 -2.75
N LEU A 68 -3.27 11.10 -3.43
CA LEU A 68 -2.94 12.06 -4.49
C LEU A 68 -2.29 13.32 -3.89
N VAL A 69 -1.07 13.65 -4.33
CA VAL A 69 -0.31 14.81 -3.85
C VAL A 69 -0.01 15.82 -4.96
N GLY A 70 -0.04 15.39 -6.23
CA GLY A 70 0.03 16.25 -7.41
C GLY A 70 -1.17 15.97 -8.32
N ARG A 71 -1.97 17.00 -8.64
CA ARG A 71 -3.23 16.81 -9.41
C ARG A 71 -3.03 16.85 -10.92
N THR A 72 -2.05 17.60 -11.42
CA THR A 72 -1.98 17.92 -12.84
C THR A 72 -1.51 16.73 -13.66
N GLY A 73 -2.41 16.19 -14.50
CA GLY A 73 -2.09 15.14 -15.47
C GLY A 73 -1.90 13.75 -14.88
N PHE A 74 -2.35 13.49 -13.64
CA PHE A 74 -2.34 12.14 -13.08
C PHE A 74 -3.59 11.36 -13.50
N ASP A 75 -3.38 10.25 -14.21
CA ASP A 75 -4.42 9.28 -14.54
C ASP A 75 -4.09 7.93 -13.86
N PRO A 76 -4.91 7.51 -12.87
CA PRO A 76 -4.67 6.26 -12.15
C PRO A 76 -4.93 5.00 -13.01
N ARG A 77 -5.73 5.09 -14.08
CA ARG A 77 -5.96 4.00 -15.04
C ARG A 77 -4.75 3.81 -15.92
N ALA A 78 -4.24 4.89 -16.50
CA ALA A 78 -3.00 4.86 -17.25
C ALA A 78 -1.83 4.34 -16.41
N MET A 79 -1.74 4.74 -15.13
CA MET A 79 -0.76 4.18 -14.20
C MET A 79 -0.93 2.66 -14.04
N LEU A 80 -2.16 2.18 -13.81
CA LEU A 80 -2.43 0.75 -13.64
C LEU A 80 -2.06 -0.06 -14.88
N GLU A 81 -2.38 0.45 -16.08
CA GLU A 81 -2.03 -0.19 -17.35
C GLU A 81 -0.52 -0.32 -17.50
N ARG A 82 0.21 0.79 -17.30
CA ARG A 82 1.68 0.82 -17.36
C ARG A 82 2.32 -0.10 -16.33
N VAL A 83 1.80 -0.14 -15.10
CA VAL A 83 2.26 -1.08 -14.06
C VAL A 83 2.04 -2.53 -14.52
N GLY A 84 0.89 -2.83 -15.11
CA GLY A 84 0.58 -4.14 -15.68
C GLY A 84 1.54 -4.55 -16.81
N GLU A 85 1.83 -3.63 -17.74
CA GLU A 85 2.80 -3.84 -18.83
C GLU A 85 4.19 -4.17 -18.29
N ARG A 86 4.75 -3.31 -17.44
CA ARG A 86 6.09 -3.52 -16.84
C ARG A 86 6.16 -4.82 -16.02
N THR A 87 5.07 -5.19 -15.35
CA THR A 87 5.00 -6.46 -14.61
C THR A 87 5.10 -7.67 -15.54
N ARG A 88 4.46 -7.61 -16.73
CA ARG A 88 4.58 -8.66 -17.75
C ARG A 88 5.97 -8.72 -18.37
N GLU A 89 6.60 -7.56 -18.62
CA GLU A 89 8.01 -7.49 -19.05
C GLU A 89 8.95 -8.15 -18.05
N TRP A 90 8.63 -8.10 -16.75
CA TRP A 90 9.36 -8.80 -15.69
C TRP A 90 9.09 -10.32 -15.65
N GLY A 91 8.32 -10.85 -16.61
CA GLY A 91 8.00 -12.28 -16.73
C GLY A 91 6.94 -12.77 -15.75
N LEU A 92 6.10 -11.87 -15.22
CA LEU A 92 4.95 -12.24 -14.39
C LEU A 92 3.64 -12.02 -15.13
N GLY A 93 2.89 -13.11 -15.33
CA GLY A 93 1.52 -13.03 -15.83
C GLY A 93 0.61 -12.29 -14.86
N VAL A 94 0.14 -11.11 -15.26
CA VAL A 94 -0.76 -10.28 -14.45
C VAL A 94 -2.01 -9.85 -15.24
N GLU A 95 -3.15 -9.94 -14.57
CA GLU A 95 -4.44 -9.38 -14.98
C GLU A 95 -4.69 -8.10 -14.17
N THR A 96 -4.90 -6.97 -14.85
CA THR A 96 -5.31 -5.72 -14.19
C THR A 96 -6.83 -5.61 -14.24
N LYS A 97 -7.48 -5.28 -13.12
CA LYS A 97 -8.92 -4.99 -13.06
C LYS A 97 -9.15 -3.65 -12.37
N PRO A 98 -9.37 -2.56 -13.12
CA PRO A 98 -9.74 -1.28 -12.53
C PRO A 98 -11.14 -1.36 -11.92
N GLY A 99 -11.33 -0.66 -10.81
CA GLY A 99 -12.62 -0.45 -10.18
C GLY A 99 -13.34 0.79 -10.72
N ARG A 100 -14.43 1.15 -10.06
CA ARG A 100 -15.09 2.44 -10.29
C ARG A 100 -14.25 3.56 -9.71
N GLU A 101 -14.15 4.64 -10.44
CA GLU A 101 -13.46 5.85 -10.02
C GLU A 101 -14.44 6.71 -9.23
N LYS A 102 -14.25 6.77 -7.91
CA LYS A 102 -14.98 7.67 -7.01
C LYS A 102 -13.95 8.54 -6.30
N ALA A 103 -14.19 8.95 -5.05
CA ALA A 103 -13.17 9.59 -4.23
C ALA A 103 -11.90 8.74 -4.09
N VAL A 104 -12.03 7.41 -4.14
CA VAL A 104 -10.90 6.48 -4.17
C VAL A 104 -10.95 5.67 -5.46
N PHE A 105 -9.85 5.65 -6.20
CA PHE A 105 -9.62 4.72 -7.29
C PHE A 105 -9.08 3.41 -6.73
N GLY A 106 -9.85 2.32 -6.83
CA GLY A 106 -9.41 0.99 -6.43
C GLY A 106 -9.15 0.11 -7.66
N ALA A 107 -8.08 -0.68 -7.64
CA ALA A 107 -7.72 -1.61 -8.69
C ALA A 107 -7.15 -2.91 -8.12
N TRP A 108 -7.17 -3.97 -8.93
CA TRP A 108 -6.57 -5.26 -8.61
C TRP A 108 -5.50 -5.63 -9.63
N LEU A 109 -4.33 -6.01 -9.13
CA LEU A 109 -3.31 -6.76 -9.86
C LEU A 109 -3.46 -8.23 -9.47
N ARG A 110 -3.93 -9.09 -10.39
CA ARG A 110 -4.12 -10.52 -10.12
C ARG A 110 -3.12 -11.36 -10.89
N TYR A 111 -2.54 -12.32 -10.20
CA TYR A 111 -1.50 -13.21 -10.71
C TYR A 111 -2.04 -14.64 -10.76
N PRO A 112 -2.76 -15.01 -11.85
CA PRO A 112 -3.29 -16.36 -12.00
C PRO A 112 -2.16 -17.38 -12.14
N GLY A 113 -2.30 -18.55 -11.50
CA GLY A 113 -1.32 -19.64 -11.58
C GLY A 113 0.02 -19.36 -10.88
N LEU A 114 0.26 -18.13 -10.40
CA LEU A 114 1.46 -17.78 -9.66
C LEU A 114 1.58 -18.58 -8.34
N PRO A 115 0.54 -18.79 -7.52
CA PRO A 115 0.64 -19.64 -6.34
C PRO A 115 1.16 -21.05 -6.66
N LYS A 116 0.67 -21.66 -7.74
CA LYS A 116 1.18 -22.98 -8.20
C LYS A 116 2.63 -22.90 -8.67
N SER A 117 2.95 -21.88 -9.44
CA SER A 117 4.32 -21.65 -9.93
C SER A 117 5.31 -21.42 -8.79
N LEU A 118 4.86 -20.91 -7.63
CA LEU A 118 5.67 -20.71 -6.44
C LEU A 118 5.63 -21.88 -5.45
N GLY A 119 4.95 -22.98 -5.78
CA GLY A 119 4.78 -24.13 -4.86
C GLY A 119 3.91 -23.82 -3.63
N LEU A 120 3.13 -22.74 -3.66
CA LEU A 120 2.25 -22.31 -2.57
C LEU A 120 0.88 -23.01 -2.60
N SER A 121 0.53 -23.63 -3.73
CA SER A 121 -0.75 -24.31 -3.92
C SER A 121 -0.70 -25.34 -5.04
N PRO A 122 -1.38 -26.49 -4.92
CA PRO A 122 -1.52 -27.44 -6.02
C PRO A 122 -2.52 -26.96 -7.09
N LEU A 123 -3.39 -25.99 -6.78
CA LEU A 123 -4.51 -25.58 -7.63
C LEU A 123 -4.07 -24.58 -8.70
N ALA A 124 -4.20 -24.97 -9.98
CA ALA A 124 -3.82 -24.12 -11.12
C ALA A 124 -4.65 -22.82 -11.22
N GLY A 125 -5.91 -22.84 -10.77
CA GLY A 125 -6.82 -21.69 -10.81
C GLY A 125 -6.64 -20.68 -9.67
N GLN A 126 -5.82 -20.98 -8.65
CA GLN A 126 -5.66 -20.06 -7.53
C GLN A 126 -4.90 -18.80 -7.97
N LYS A 127 -5.38 -17.63 -7.51
CA LYS A 127 -4.80 -16.32 -7.83
C LYS A 127 -4.22 -15.69 -6.57
N LEU A 128 -3.04 -15.09 -6.69
CA LEU A 128 -2.57 -14.09 -5.74
C LEU A 128 -3.00 -12.71 -6.24
N SER A 129 -3.47 -11.83 -5.36
CA SER A 129 -4.02 -10.52 -5.76
C SER A 129 -3.43 -9.39 -4.91
N ILE A 130 -2.92 -8.33 -5.52
CA ILE A 130 -2.60 -7.09 -4.80
C ILE A 130 -3.71 -6.08 -5.09
N LYS A 131 -4.26 -5.48 -4.04
CA LYS A 131 -5.16 -4.35 -4.16
C LYS A 131 -4.33 -3.07 -4.18
N LEU A 132 -4.61 -2.20 -5.14
CA LEU A 132 -4.04 -0.87 -5.22
C LEU A 132 -5.17 0.13 -5.04
N GLU A 133 -5.02 1.08 -4.12
CA GLU A 133 -5.97 2.17 -3.91
C GLU A 133 -5.27 3.52 -3.96
N VAL A 134 -5.85 4.47 -4.68
CA VAL A 134 -5.41 5.87 -4.71
C VAL A 134 -6.56 6.74 -4.25
N ASP A 135 -6.39 7.45 -3.14
CA ASP A 135 -7.32 8.51 -2.73
C ASP A 135 -7.13 9.73 -3.64
N LEU A 136 -8.13 10.00 -4.49
CA LEU A 136 -8.15 11.09 -5.46
C LEU A 136 -8.70 12.39 -4.87
N ASN A 137 -9.26 12.34 -3.66
CA ASN A 137 -9.71 13.53 -2.93
C ASN A 137 -9.27 13.47 -1.46
N PRO A 138 -7.95 13.44 -1.20
CA PRO A 138 -7.45 13.28 0.15
C PRO A 138 -7.67 14.54 0.99
N PRO A 139 -7.84 14.39 2.31
CA PRO A 139 -7.88 15.53 3.22
C PRO A 139 -6.56 16.31 3.17
N ARG A 140 -6.66 17.63 3.25
CA ARG A 140 -5.51 18.53 3.21
C ARG A 140 -4.63 18.40 4.46
N GLY A 141 -3.38 18.82 4.34
CA GLY A 141 -2.42 18.85 5.46
C GLY A 141 -1.56 17.60 5.57
N GLY A 142 -1.67 16.64 4.65
CA GLY A 142 -0.76 15.50 4.57
C GLY A 142 0.63 15.94 4.14
N GLU A 143 1.60 15.77 5.02
CA GLU A 143 3.00 16.05 4.74
C GLU A 143 3.64 14.84 4.07
N VAL A 144 4.44 15.11 3.04
CA VAL A 144 5.07 14.10 2.20
C VAL A 144 6.57 14.21 2.33
N GLU A 145 7.23 13.07 2.43
CA GLU A 145 8.69 12.95 2.37
C GLU A 145 9.09 11.91 1.33
N THR A 146 10.34 11.95 0.90
CA THR A 146 10.93 10.86 0.11
C THR A 146 11.64 9.91 1.06
N SER A 147 11.30 8.62 1.00
CA SER A 147 11.94 7.57 1.78
C SER A 147 12.47 6.48 0.86
N LEU A 148 13.41 5.67 1.36
CA LEU A 148 14.00 4.56 0.62
C LEU A 148 13.41 3.23 1.11
N ILE A 149 12.81 2.47 0.20
CA ILE A 149 12.55 1.06 0.45
C ILE A 149 13.83 0.31 0.09
N SER A 150 14.43 -0.35 1.09
CA SER A 150 15.58 -1.24 0.93
C SER A 150 15.20 -2.65 1.36
N ARG A 151 14.65 -3.42 0.41
CA ARG A 151 14.27 -4.84 0.56
C ARG A 151 14.99 -5.66 -0.51
N GLU A 152 14.28 -6.36 -1.38
CA GLU A 152 14.85 -7.06 -2.54
C GLU A 152 15.37 -6.08 -3.60
N PHE A 153 14.83 -4.86 -3.58
CA PHE A 153 15.29 -3.73 -4.39
C PHE A 153 15.53 -2.52 -3.47
N THR A 154 16.40 -1.61 -3.92
CA THR A 154 16.58 -0.30 -3.30
C THR A 154 16.03 0.77 -4.24
N PHE A 155 15.04 1.55 -3.79
CA PHE A 155 14.40 2.58 -4.60
C PHE A 155 13.68 3.63 -3.75
N PRO A 156 13.54 4.88 -4.25
CA PRO A 156 12.81 5.92 -3.56
C PRO A 156 11.30 5.76 -3.72
N VAL A 157 10.55 6.18 -2.70
CA VAL A 157 9.10 6.36 -2.74
C VAL A 157 8.75 7.68 -2.08
N ALA A 158 7.78 8.39 -2.65
CA ALA A 158 7.08 9.45 -1.92
C ALA A 158 6.13 8.79 -0.92
N THR A 159 6.13 9.21 0.33
CA THR A 159 5.29 8.66 1.40
C THR A 159 4.84 9.77 2.34
N PHE A 160 3.74 9.56 3.06
CA PHE A 160 3.41 10.44 4.17
C PHE A 160 4.45 10.34 5.29
N THR A 161 4.76 11.48 5.90
CA THR A 161 5.58 11.52 7.12
C THR A 161 4.96 10.64 8.20
N LEU A 162 5.77 10.12 9.13
CA LEU A 162 5.27 9.27 10.21
C LEU A 162 4.11 9.91 11.02
N PRO A 163 4.13 11.21 11.37
CA PRO A 163 2.98 11.90 11.96
C PRO A 163 1.72 11.90 11.08
N SER A 164 1.88 12.08 9.77
CA SER A 164 0.79 12.07 8.80
C SER A 164 0.19 10.66 8.64
N LEU A 165 1.03 9.62 8.60
CA LEU A 165 0.58 8.22 8.65
C LEU A 165 -0.17 7.92 9.96
N PHE A 166 0.26 8.52 11.07
CA PHE A 166 -0.44 8.34 12.35
C PHE A 166 -1.82 9.00 12.34
N ALA A 167 -1.94 10.22 11.79
CA ALA A 167 -3.21 10.92 11.66
C ALA A 167 -4.23 10.12 10.82
N THR A 168 -3.82 9.54 9.69
CA THR A 168 -4.72 8.67 8.89
C THR A 168 -5.12 7.42 9.65
N LYS A 169 -4.24 6.89 10.52
CA LYS A 169 -4.56 5.75 11.40
C LYS A 169 -5.55 6.11 12.50
N LEU A 170 -5.40 7.26 13.16
CA LEU A 170 -6.36 7.74 14.16
C LEU A 170 -7.75 7.93 13.55
N HIS A 171 -7.82 8.54 12.36
CA HIS A 171 -9.07 8.64 11.62
C HIS A 171 -9.68 7.26 11.35
N ALA A 172 -8.85 6.29 10.91
CA ALA A 172 -9.28 4.92 10.66
C ALA A 172 -9.85 4.22 11.91
N CYS A 173 -9.20 4.38 13.07
CA CYS A 173 -9.59 3.74 14.32
C CYS A 173 -10.91 4.29 14.87
N PHE A 174 -11.11 5.62 14.80
CA PHE A 174 -12.15 6.29 15.59
C PHE A 174 -13.28 6.91 14.76
N TYR A 175 -13.09 7.13 13.47
CA TYR A 175 -14.04 7.87 12.63
C TYR A 175 -14.55 7.10 11.41
N ARG A 176 -14.15 5.82 11.24
CA ARG A 176 -14.78 4.91 10.28
C ARG A 176 -16.01 4.24 10.89
N ARG A 177 -16.92 3.77 10.02
CA ARG A 177 -18.17 3.10 10.43
C ARG A 177 -17.98 1.71 11.06
N PHE A 178 -16.82 1.10 10.89
CA PHE A 178 -16.53 -0.27 11.35
C PHE A 178 -15.12 -0.35 11.92
N LEU A 179 -14.94 -1.25 12.89
CA LEU A 179 -13.67 -1.53 13.53
C LEU A 179 -12.90 -2.62 12.78
N LYS A 180 -11.57 -2.50 12.75
CA LYS A 180 -10.66 -3.54 12.25
C LYS A 180 -9.56 -3.77 13.29
N GLY A 181 -9.42 -4.99 13.79
CA GLY A 181 -8.45 -5.32 14.85
C GLY A 181 -7.00 -4.90 14.53
N ARG A 182 -6.61 -4.95 13.24
CA ARG A 182 -5.29 -4.50 12.76
C ARG A 182 -5.02 -3.01 12.98
N ASP A 183 -6.05 -2.17 13.02
CA ASP A 183 -5.88 -0.73 13.23
C ASP A 183 -5.49 -0.43 14.70
N PHE A 184 -5.99 -1.22 15.67
CA PHE A 184 -5.56 -1.13 17.07
C PHE A 184 -4.12 -1.61 17.28
N TYR A 185 -3.69 -2.64 16.55
CA TYR A 185 -2.30 -3.09 16.56
C TYR A 185 -1.36 -1.95 16.12
N ASP A 186 -1.70 -1.27 15.02
CA ASP A 186 -0.90 -0.14 14.52
C ASP A 186 -0.94 1.05 15.48
N LEU A 187 -2.11 1.33 16.07
CA LEU A 187 -2.26 2.37 17.09
C LEU A 187 -1.34 2.12 18.29
N ALA A 188 -1.33 0.91 18.83
CA ALA A 188 -0.43 0.53 19.92
C ALA A 188 1.05 0.71 19.53
N TRP A 189 1.40 0.39 18.29
CA TRP A 189 2.73 0.60 17.75
C TRP A 189 3.13 2.08 17.70
N TYR A 190 2.22 2.98 17.30
CA TYR A 190 2.47 4.43 17.30
C TYR A 190 2.62 4.98 18.72
N VAL A 191 1.70 4.60 19.61
CA VAL A 191 1.69 5.04 21.01
C VAL A 191 2.95 4.55 21.73
N GLY A 192 3.34 3.30 21.53
CA GLY A 192 4.58 2.74 22.10
C GLY A 192 5.85 3.46 21.64
N ARG A 193 5.80 4.11 20.47
CA ARG A 193 6.90 4.93 19.92
C ARG A 193 6.76 6.43 20.22
N ARG A 194 5.74 6.83 20.99
CA ARG A 194 5.47 8.21 21.38
C ARG A 194 5.35 9.18 20.19
N VAL A 195 4.89 8.68 19.04
CA VAL A 195 4.68 9.49 17.85
C VAL A 195 3.54 10.47 18.11
N ARG A 196 3.72 11.75 17.75
CA ARG A 196 2.64 12.74 17.72
C ARG A 196 1.97 12.72 16.34
N PRO A 197 0.63 12.74 16.26
CA PRO A 197 -0.04 12.76 14.97
C PRO A 197 0.05 14.14 14.33
N ASN A 198 -0.08 14.18 13.01
CA ASN A 198 -0.35 15.42 12.30
C ASN A 198 -1.82 15.83 12.55
N TYR A 199 -2.03 16.73 13.50
CA TYR A 199 -3.36 17.17 13.90
C TYR A 199 -4.10 17.94 12.82
N THR A 200 -3.40 18.69 11.97
CA THR A 200 -4.00 19.39 10.82
C THR A 200 -4.63 18.39 9.86
N LEU A 201 -3.90 17.35 9.47
CA LEU A 201 -4.43 16.28 8.62
C LEU A 201 -5.61 15.57 9.29
N LEU A 202 -5.48 15.22 10.58
CA LEU A 202 -6.52 14.53 11.33
C LEU A 202 -7.82 15.34 11.36
N ASN A 203 -7.75 16.62 11.75
CA ASN A 203 -8.89 17.52 11.82
C ASN A 203 -9.58 17.70 10.46
N ASN A 204 -8.80 17.78 9.38
CA ASN A 204 -9.33 17.87 8.01
C ASN A 204 -10.00 16.57 7.57
N ALA A 205 -9.41 15.41 7.88
CA ALA A 205 -9.99 14.10 7.60
C ALA A 205 -11.33 13.91 8.33
N ILE A 206 -11.40 14.30 9.62
CA ILE A 206 -12.62 14.23 10.41
C ILE A 206 -13.69 15.16 9.83
N LYS A 207 -13.33 16.40 9.50
CA LYS A 207 -14.26 17.36 8.86
C LYS A 207 -14.82 16.80 7.55
N GLN A 208 -13.96 16.21 6.71
CA GLN A 208 -14.36 15.65 5.42
C GLN A 208 -15.35 14.49 5.56
N THR A 209 -15.23 13.63 6.59
CA THR A 209 -16.12 12.47 6.74
C THR A 209 -17.30 12.69 7.68
N GLN A 210 -17.18 13.59 8.65
CA GLN A 210 -18.19 13.82 9.70
C GLN A 210 -18.88 15.19 9.59
N GLY A 211 -18.46 16.05 8.65
CA GLY A 211 -19.03 17.39 8.45
C GLY A 211 -18.60 18.46 9.47
N ARG A 212 -17.88 18.08 10.54
CA ARG A 212 -17.38 19.01 11.58
C ARG A 212 -15.92 18.73 11.93
N SER A 213 -15.16 19.79 12.19
CA SER A 213 -13.80 19.66 12.71
C SER A 213 -13.81 19.74 14.24
N PRO A 214 -13.21 18.78 14.95
CA PRO A 214 -13.20 18.77 16.40
C PRO A 214 -12.17 19.72 17.03
N GLY A 215 -11.23 20.27 16.25
CA GLY A 215 -10.24 21.23 16.75
C GLY A 215 -9.21 20.60 17.70
N ILE A 216 -8.79 19.36 17.43
CA ILE A 216 -7.81 18.63 18.26
C ILE A 216 -6.41 19.24 18.10
N ASP A 217 -5.68 19.41 19.20
CA ASP A 217 -4.29 19.89 19.29
C ASP A 217 -3.31 18.91 19.98
#